data_AF-A0A819Y616-F1
#
_entry.id   AF-A0A819Y616-F1
#
_cell.length_a   1.000
_cell.length_b   1.000
_cell.length_c   1.000
_cell.angle_alpha   90.00
_cell.angle_beta   90.00
_cell.angle_gamma   90.00
#
_symmetry.space_group_name_H-M   'P 1'
#
loop_
_entity.id
_entity.type
_entity.pdbx_description
1 polymer ?
#
loop_
_entity_poly.entity_id
_entity_poly.type
_entity_poly.pdbx_seq_one_letter_code
_entity_poly.pdbx_strand_id
1 'polypeptide(L)'
;MPWLYNIFETLSEKSVEVYRPGSYWWLKIHSRTSCPLNAVWLSCLIAFIFALPCLANTTTHMAIISLSTVCLYISYGLPILCKILYPHTFLRGPFHLGSFSRFINIVSLIWINFIIVLFALPTIYPISSITMNYTSIGVLSILICSGFAYFCSAKYWFEGPVTNLIFNYNKDKLDFIVKNF
;
A
#
# COMPACT_ATOMS: atom_id res chain seq x y z
N MET A 1 -21.32 -13.00 20.28
CA MET A 1 -20.91 -12.45 21.60
C MET A 1 -20.95 -10.93 21.53
N PRO A 2 -21.82 -10.26 22.32
CA PRO A 2 -22.03 -8.80 22.24
C PRO A 2 -20.79 -7.94 22.53
N TRP A 3 -19.83 -8.44 23.31
CA TRP A 3 -18.64 -7.65 23.66
C TRP A 3 -17.69 -7.43 22.46
N LEU A 4 -17.61 -8.39 21.52
CA LEU A 4 -16.67 -8.31 20.39
C LEU A 4 -17.07 -7.18 19.44
N TYR A 5 -18.37 -6.93 19.29
CA TYR A 5 -18.90 -5.83 18.50
C TYR A 5 -18.40 -4.47 19.04
N ASN A 6 -18.53 -4.24 20.35
CA ASN A 6 -18.09 -2.98 20.98
C ASN A 6 -16.57 -2.75 20.88
N ILE A 7 -15.75 -3.81 20.93
CA ILE A 7 -14.29 -3.68 20.77
C ILE A 7 -13.94 -3.34 19.32
N PHE A 8 -14.56 -4.00 18.33
CA PHE A 8 -14.33 -3.66 16.93
C PHE A 8 -14.83 -2.25 16.58
N GLU A 9 -15.94 -1.82 17.17
CA GLU A 9 -16.51 -0.49 16.98
C GLU A 9 -15.63 0.60 17.60
N THR A 10 -15.14 0.41 18.83
CA THR A 10 -14.21 1.36 19.48
C THR A 10 -12.83 1.41 18.82
N LEU A 11 -12.31 0.28 18.32
CA LEU A 11 -11.07 0.26 17.54
C LEU A 11 -11.26 0.88 16.15
N SER A 12 -12.43 0.71 15.53
CA SER A 12 -12.80 1.37 14.27
C SER A 12 -12.92 2.88 14.47
N GLU A 13 -13.55 3.37 15.54
CA GLU A 13 -13.69 4.80 15.83
C GLU A 13 -12.32 5.48 15.99
N LYS A 14 -11.42 4.90 16.80
CA LYS A 14 -10.07 5.44 17.00
C LYS A 14 -9.19 5.37 15.76
N SER A 15 -9.36 4.37 14.91
CA SER A 15 -8.61 4.28 13.65
C SER A 15 -9.14 5.24 12.57
N VAL A 16 -10.44 5.58 12.62
CA VAL A 16 -11.09 6.55 11.72
C VAL A 16 -10.75 7.99 12.10
N GLU A 17 -10.62 8.33 13.39
CA GLU A 17 -10.16 9.65 13.84
C GLU A 17 -8.75 10.01 13.36
N VAL A 18 -7.87 9.02 13.21
CA VAL A 18 -6.46 9.21 12.78
C VAL A 18 -6.32 9.36 11.25
N TYR A 19 -7.34 8.99 10.46
CA TYR A 19 -7.27 9.02 9.00
C TYR A 19 -8.22 10.05 8.37
N ARG A 20 -7.67 11.22 8.00
CA ARG A 20 -8.04 12.15 6.89
C ARG A 20 -9.51 12.70 6.83
N PRO A 21 -9.72 13.99 6.51
CA PRO A 21 -11.07 14.55 6.33
C PRO A 21 -11.84 13.83 5.21
N GLY A 22 -13.05 13.35 5.51
CA GLY A 22 -13.94 12.64 4.57
C GLY A 22 -13.92 11.11 4.67
N SER A 23 -13.02 10.52 5.47
CA SER A 23 -12.89 9.06 5.64
C SER A 23 -14.13 8.39 6.26
N TYR A 24 -14.90 9.14 7.04
CA TYR A 24 -16.13 8.71 7.70
C TYR A 24 -17.15 8.06 6.74
N TRP A 25 -17.24 8.55 5.50
CA TRP A 25 -18.17 8.02 4.49
C TRP A 25 -17.70 6.73 3.82
N TRP A 26 -16.38 6.57 3.68
CA TRP A 26 -15.77 5.44 2.96
C TRP A 26 -15.50 4.24 3.87
N LEU A 27 -15.17 4.50 5.14
CA LEU A 27 -14.86 3.50 6.16
C LEU A 27 -16.09 3.04 6.95
N LYS A 28 -17.30 3.46 6.57
CA LYS A 28 -18.53 3.02 7.25
C LYS A 28 -18.72 1.51 7.11
N ILE A 29 -18.52 0.79 8.20
CA ILE A 29 -18.62 -0.67 8.25
C ILE A 29 -20.10 -1.06 8.30
N HIS A 30 -20.51 -1.99 7.44
CA HIS A 30 -21.85 -2.57 7.52
C HIS A 30 -21.91 -3.69 8.57
N SER A 31 -22.93 -3.63 9.44
CA SER A 31 -23.10 -4.53 10.59
C SER A 31 -23.26 -6.02 10.22
N ARG A 32 -23.69 -6.32 8.97
CA ARG A 32 -23.92 -7.70 8.51
C ARG A 32 -22.71 -8.36 7.87
N THR A 33 -21.88 -7.60 7.14
CA THR A 33 -20.74 -8.10 6.37
C THR A 33 -19.39 -7.73 6.97
N SER A 34 -19.38 -6.86 7.98
CA SER A 34 -18.15 -6.34 8.64
C SER A 34 -17.11 -5.76 7.67
N CYS A 35 -17.56 -5.35 6.47
CA CYS A 35 -16.73 -4.81 5.41
C CYS A 35 -17.17 -3.38 5.03
N PRO A 36 -16.24 -2.49 4.68
CA PRO A 36 -16.55 -1.14 4.20
C PRO A 36 -17.05 -1.18 2.74
N LEU A 37 -18.36 -1.33 2.55
CA LEU A 37 -18.96 -1.56 1.23
C LEU A 37 -18.76 -0.37 0.27
N ASN A 38 -18.80 0.86 0.80
CA ASN A 38 -18.62 2.08 0.00
C ASN A 38 -17.21 2.18 -0.61
N ALA A 39 -16.18 1.80 0.14
CA ALA A 39 -14.81 1.76 -0.36
C ALA A 39 -14.62 0.71 -1.45
N VAL A 40 -15.30 -0.44 -1.33
CA VAL A 40 -15.27 -1.51 -2.35
C VAL A 40 -15.93 -1.04 -3.65
N TRP A 41 -17.10 -0.40 -3.57
CA TRP A 41 -17.74 0.14 -4.77
C TRP A 41 -16.92 1.25 -5.43
N LEU A 42 -16.22 2.08 -4.65
CA LEU A 42 -15.28 3.06 -5.19
C LEU A 42 -14.14 2.40 -5.96
N SER A 43 -13.50 1.38 -5.39
CA SER A 43 -12.40 0.69 -6.07
C SER A 43 -12.88 -0.03 -7.34
N CYS A 44 -14.08 -0.61 -7.32
CA CYS A 44 -14.72 -1.17 -8.50
C CYS A 44 -14.97 -0.11 -9.58
N LEU A 45 -15.49 1.07 -9.23
CA LEU A 45 -15.71 2.16 -10.18
C LEU A 45 -14.40 2.67 -10.79
N ILE A 46 -13.36 2.85 -9.98
CA ILE A 46 -12.04 3.27 -10.47
C ILE A 46 -11.48 2.22 -11.43
N ALA A 47 -11.54 0.94 -11.06
CA ALA A 47 -11.09 -0.15 -11.93
C ALA A 47 -11.88 -0.18 -13.25
N PHE A 48 -13.18 0.06 -13.21
CA PHE A 48 -14.03 0.15 -14.40
C PHE A 48 -13.61 1.32 -15.32
N ILE A 49 -13.34 2.49 -14.76
CA ILE A 49 -12.86 3.66 -15.53
C ILE A 49 -11.52 3.34 -16.20
N PHE A 50 -10.60 2.67 -15.51
CA PHE A 50 -9.32 2.24 -16.09
C PHE A 50 -9.46 1.14 -17.17
N ALA A 51 -10.55 0.37 -17.14
CA ALA A 51 -10.82 -0.66 -18.15
C ALA A 51 -11.36 -0.07 -19.47
N LEU A 52 -12.03 1.10 -19.45
CA LEU A 52 -12.63 1.69 -20.66
C LEU A 52 -11.59 2.01 -21.77
N PRO A 53 -10.43 2.63 -21.50
CA PRO A 53 -9.41 2.88 -22.52
C PRO A 53 -8.80 1.61 -23.12
N CYS A 54 -8.79 0.49 -22.39
CA CYS A 54 -8.28 -0.79 -22.88
C CYS A 54 -9.09 -1.32 -24.07
N LEU A 55 -10.37 -0.99 -24.18
CA LEU A 55 -11.24 -1.48 -25.26
C LEU A 55 -10.98 -0.76 -26.59
N ALA A 56 -10.40 0.44 -26.54
CA ALA A 56 -10.22 1.27 -27.73
C ALA A 56 -9.06 0.79 -28.62
N ASN A 57 -7.90 0.50 -28.04
CA ASN A 57 -6.68 0.16 -28.79
C ASN A 57 -5.80 -0.85 -28.04
N THR A 58 -5.19 -1.77 -28.79
CA THR A 58 -4.26 -2.78 -28.23
C THR A 58 -3.00 -2.14 -27.63
N THR A 59 -2.50 -1.04 -28.20
CA THR A 59 -1.38 -0.26 -27.65
C THR A 59 -1.70 0.28 -26.25
N THR A 60 -2.91 0.83 -26.05
CA THR A 60 -3.35 1.37 -24.76
C THR A 60 -3.47 0.25 -23.71
N HIS A 61 -3.98 -0.91 -24.10
CA HIS A 61 -4.06 -2.08 -23.22
C HIS A 61 -2.68 -2.56 -22.73
N MET A 62 -1.72 -2.71 -23.65
CA MET A 62 -0.35 -3.12 -23.30
C MET A 62 0.36 -2.11 -22.40
N ALA A 63 0.12 -0.81 -22.62
CA ALA A 63 0.63 0.25 -21.76
C ALA A 63 0.05 0.18 -20.34
N ILE A 64 -1.26 -0.07 -20.19
CA ILE A 64 -1.91 -0.15 -18.88
C ILE A 64 -1.47 -1.39 -18.07
N ILE A 65 -1.26 -2.54 -18.72
CA ILE A 65 -0.73 -3.74 -18.07
C ILE A 65 0.68 -3.46 -17.54
N SER A 66 1.56 -2.94 -18.40
CA SER A 66 2.93 -2.60 -18.05
C SER A 66 2.98 -1.60 -16.89
N LEU A 67 2.11 -0.58 -16.93
CA LEU A 67 1.95 0.40 -15.87
C LEU A 67 1.51 -0.24 -14.54
N SER A 68 0.52 -1.12 -14.57
CA SER A 68 0.03 -1.83 -13.37
C SER A 68 1.13 -2.68 -12.72
N THR A 69 1.91 -3.38 -13.54
CA THR A 69 3.07 -4.15 -13.08
C THR A 69 4.13 -3.26 -12.42
N VAL A 70 4.48 -2.13 -13.05
CA VAL A 70 5.45 -1.19 -12.48
C VAL A 70 4.96 -0.59 -11.16
N CYS A 71 3.69 -0.16 -11.09
CA CYS A 71 3.09 0.37 -9.86
C CYS A 71 3.16 -0.63 -8.71
N LEU A 72 2.87 -1.91 -8.98
CA LEU A 72 2.99 -2.99 -8.01
C LEU A 72 4.43 -3.12 -7.51
N TYR A 73 5.42 -3.13 -8.42
CA TYR A 73 6.82 -3.21 -8.03
C TYR A 73 7.30 -2.01 -7.21
N ILE A 74 6.85 -0.79 -7.54
CA ILE A 74 7.13 0.40 -6.73
C ILE A 74 6.52 0.28 -5.33
N SER A 75 5.27 -0.20 -5.24
CA SER A 75 4.58 -0.43 -3.97
C SER A 75 5.34 -1.41 -3.08
N TYR A 76 5.90 -2.48 -3.64
CA TYR A 76 6.77 -3.40 -2.90
C TYR A 76 8.18 -2.86 -2.66
N GLY A 77 8.70 -2.02 -3.54
CA GLY A 77 10.01 -1.37 -3.39
C GLY A 77 10.05 -0.40 -2.22
N LEU A 78 8.96 0.33 -1.96
CA LEU A 78 8.87 1.30 -0.85
C LEU A 78 9.19 0.72 0.54
N PRO A 79 8.53 -0.35 1.03
CA PRO A 79 8.85 -0.93 2.33
C PRO A 79 10.27 -1.52 2.37
N ILE A 80 10.79 -2.02 1.24
CA ILE A 80 12.18 -2.50 1.12
C ILE A 80 13.16 -1.33 1.28
N LEU A 81 12.91 -0.19 0.64
CA LEU A 81 13.69 1.04 0.80
C LEU A 81 13.65 1.53 2.25
N CYS A 82 12.46 1.63 2.85
CA CYS A 82 12.29 2.05 4.24
C CYS A 82 13.07 1.15 5.20
N LYS A 83 13.08 -0.17 4.96
CA LYS A 83 13.84 -1.14 5.77
C LYS A 83 15.35 -0.95 5.66
N ILE A 84 15.87 -0.51 4.50
CA ILE A 84 17.31 -0.22 4.32
C ILE A 84 17.69 1.13 4.93
N LEU A 85 16.83 2.15 4.77
CA LEU A 85 17.06 3.51 5.27
C LEU A 85 16.93 3.60 6.79
N TYR A 86 15.99 2.87 7.39
CA TYR A 86 15.72 2.88 8.83
C TYR A 86 15.86 1.48 9.45
N PRO A 87 17.05 0.87 9.39
CA PRO A 87 17.26 -0.50 9.87
C PRO A 87 17.10 -0.61 11.40
N HIS A 88 17.27 0.50 12.12
CA HIS A 88 17.19 0.55 13.59
C HIS A 88 15.76 0.60 14.13
N THR A 89 14.78 0.97 13.31
CA THR A 89 13.36 1.06 13.70
C THR A 89 12.64 -0.29 13.61
N PHE A 90 13.24 -1.28 12.93
CA PHE A 90 12.65 -2.60 12.75
C PHE A 90 12.96 -3.52 13.93
N LEU A 91 11.91 -3.90 14.67
CA LEU A 91 11.96 -4.99 15.63
C LEU A 91 12.18 -6.32 14.87
N ARG A 92 13.17 -7.10 15.32
CA ARG A 92 13.49 -8.40 14.74
C ARG A 92 12.37 -9.40 15.07
N GLY A 93 11.71 -9.93 14.04
CA GLY A 93 10.74 -11.01 14.19
C GLY A 93 11.40 -12.36 14.51
N PRO A 94 10.61 -13.39 14.86
CA PRO A 94 11.10 -14.74 15.20
C PRO A 94 11.87 -15.41 14.05
N PHE A 95 11.62 -14.99 12.81
CA PHE A 95 12.42 -15.38 11.64
C PHE A 95 13.21 -14.18 11.12
N HIS A 96 14.55 -14.30 11.12
CA HIS A 96 15.45 -13.29 10.58
C HIS A 96 16.58 -13.93 9.76
N LEU A 97 16.85 -13.38 8.57
CA LEU A 97 17.97 -13.81 7.73
C LEU A 97 19.32 -13.17 8.15
N GLY A 98 19.37 -12.48 9.29
CA GLY A 98 20.59 -11.83 9.78
C GLY A 98 21.16 -10.84 8.76
N SER A 99 22.46 -10.94 8.47
CA SER A 99 23.18 -10.07 7.53
C SER A 99 22.71 -10.22 6.08
N PHE A 100 22.28 -11.42 5.67
CA PHE A 100 21.80 -11.69 4.31
C PHE A 100 20.54 -10.90 3.95
N SER A 101 19.75 -10.50 4.94
CA SER A 101 18.59 -9.62 4.75
C SER A 101 18.96 -8.33 4.01
N ARG A 102 20.08 -7.70 4.36
CA ARG A 102 20.49 -6.42 3.73
C ARG A 102 20.89 -6.63 2.27
N PHE A 103 21.64 -7.68 1.97
CA PHE A 103 22.06 -8.00 0.60
C PHE A 103 20.85 -8.27 -0.30
N ILE A 104 19.92 -9.11 0.16
CA ILE A 104 18.70 -9.46 -0.58
C ILE A 104 17.86 -8.21 -0.86
N ASN A 105 17.67 -7.33 0.14
CA ASN A 105 16.90 -6.10 -0.07
C ASN A 105 17.54 -5.19 -1.14
N ILE A 106 18.88 -5.08 -1.18
CA ILE A 106 19.59 -4.30 -2.20
C ILE A 106 19.40 -4.91 -3.59
N VAL A 107 19.59 -6.23 -3.71
CA VAL A 107 19.38 -6.95 -4.97
C VAL A 107 17.94 -6.79 -5.47
N SER A 108 16.95 -6.86 -4.58
CA SER A 108 15.54 -6.63 -4.93
C SER A 108 15.30 -5.23 -5.46
N LEU A 109 15.95 -4.19 -4.92
CA LEU A 109 15.79 -2.82 -5.43
C LEU A 109 16.44 -2.63 -6.79
N ILE A 110 17.62 -3.22 -7.00
CA ILE A 110 18.27 -3.22 -8.31
C ILE A 110 17.37 -3.91 -9.33
N TRP A 111 16.77 -5.04 -8.96
CA TRP A 111 15.84 -5.78 -9.81
C TRP A 111 14.58 -4.97 -10.14
N ILE A 112 13.99 -4.30 -9.15
CA ILE A 112 12.83 -3.41 -9.37
C ILE A 112 13.20 -2.29 -10.36
N ASN A 113 14.37 -1.65 -10.18
CA ASN A 113 14.83 -0.61 -11.10
C ASN A 113 15.05 -1.15 -12.52
N PHE A 114 15.66 -2.33 -12.64
CA PHE A 114 15.84 -3.01 -13.92
C PHE A 114 14.50 -3.26 -14.64
N ILE A 115 13.50 -3.77 -13.92
CA ILE A 115 12.16 -4.02 -14.46
C ILE A 115 11.48 -2.72 -14.91
N ILE A 116 11.61 -1.63 -14.13
CA ILE A 116 11.07 -0.31 -14.52
C ILE A 116 11.65 0.15 -15.86
N VAL A 117 12.97 0.04 -16.04
CA VAL A 117 13.64 0.40 -17.29
C VAL A 117 13.22 -0.53 -18.43
N LEU A 118 13.07 -1.82 -18.17
CA LEU A 118 12.67 -2.81 -19.18
C LEU A 118 11.25 -2.52 -19.71
N PHE A 119 10.30 -2.21 -18.83
CA PHE A 119 8.92 -1.88 -19.22
C PHE A 119 8.79 -0.48 -19.85
N ALA A 120 9.80 0.37 -19.72
CA ALA A 120 9.90 1.67 -20.40
C ALA A 120 10.30 1.55 -21.88
N LEU A 121 10.84 0.41 -22.31
CA LEU A 121 11.27 0.19 -23.69
C LEU A 121 10.09 -0.12 -24.62
N PRO A 122 10.13 0.34 -25.89
CA PRO A 122 9.12 0.00 -26.88
C PRO A 122 9.20 -1.48 -27.27
N THR A 123 8.06 -2.17 -27.30
CA THR A 123 7.95 -3.59 -27.65
C THR A 123 7.72 -3.84 -29.14
N ILE A 124 7.47 -2.79 -29.93
CA ILE A 124 7.09 -2.89 -31.35
C ILE A 124 7.91 -1.88 -32.16
N TYR A 125 8.44 -2.34 -33.30
CA TYR A 125 9.14 -1.54 -34.31
C TYR A 125 8.34 -1.61 -35.63
N PRO A 126 8.16 -0.52 -36.41
CA PRO A 126 8.74 0.82 -36.27
C PRO A 126 8.05 1.71 -35.22
N ILE A 127 8.85 2.61 -34.65
CA ILE A 127 8.45 3.52 -33.55
C ILE A 127 7.83 4.77 -34.18
N SER A 128 6.52 4.90 -34.10
CA SER A 128 5.75 6.08 -34.50
C SER A 128 5.09 6.68 -33.26
N SER A 129 4.68 7.95 -33.29
CA SER A 129 4.01 8.61 -32.15
C SER A 129 2.79 7.83 -31.66
N ILE A 130 2.15 7.04 -32.52
CA ILE A 130 1.01 6.17 -32.20
C ILE A 130 1.39 4.79 -31.61
N THR A 131 2.61 4.31 -31.83
CA THR A 131 3.09 2.99 -31.37
C THR A 131 4.08 3.07 -30.21
N MET A 132 4.47 4.29 -29.80
CA MET A 132 5.39 4.51 -28.69
C MET A 132 4.80 3.97 -27.38
N ASN A 133 5.62 3.26 -26.61
CA ASN A 133 5.22 2.77 -25.30
C ASN A 133 5.09 3.94 -24.31
N TYR A 134 3.85 4.35 -24.01
CA TYR A 134 3.54 5.42 -23.07
C TYR A 134 3.73 5.06 -21.59
N THR A 135 4.19 3.83 -21.29
CA THR A 135 4.37 3.35 -19.91
C THR A 135 5.26 4.29 -19.10
N SER A 136 6.36 4.80 -19.65
CA SER A 136 7.27 5.71 -18.95
C SER A 136 6.59 7.00 -18.49
N ILE A 137 5.71 7.57 -19.33
CA ILE A 137 4.95 8.78 -19.01
C ILE A 137 3.90 8.46 -17.94
N GLY A 138 3.23 7.31 -18.03
CA GLY A 138 2.31 6.83 -17.02
C GLY A 138 2.98 6.68 -15.65
N VAL A 139 4.15 6.04 -15.61
CA VAL A 139 4.93 5.84 -14.39
C VAL A 139 5.35 7.17 -13.77
N LEU A 140 5.86 8.10 -14.58
CA LEU A 140 6.24 9.43 -14.10
C LEU A 140 5.02 10.19 -13.52
N SER A 141 3.89 10.14 -14.20
CA SER A 141 2.64 10.78 -13.75
C SER A 141 2.18 10.23 -12.39
N ILE A 142 2.22 8.91 -12.20
CA ILE A 142 1.85 8.27 -10.93
C ILE A 142 2.82 8.60 -9.81
N LEU A 143 4.13 8.63 -10.08
CA LEU A 143 5.12 9.04 -9.07
C LEU A 143 4.92 10.49 -8.64
N ILE A 144 4.61 11.39 -9.58
CA ILE A 144 4.29 12.79 -9.28
C ILE A 144 2.99 12.89 -8.46
N CYS A 145 1.93 12.21 -8.88
CA CYS A 145 0.65 12.20 -8.15
C CYS A 145 0.80 11.63 -6.73
N SER A 146 1.56 10.55 -6.58
CA SER A 146 1.85 9.93 -5.29
C SER A 146 2.69 10.86 -4.40
N GLY A 147 3.75 11.46 -4.95
CA GLY A 147 4.58 12.44 -4.26
C GLY A 147 3.78 13.68 -3.83
N PHE A 148 2.94 14.20 -4.72
CA PHE A 148 2.05 15.33 -4.43
C PHE A 148 1.04 14.98 -3.32
N ALA A 149 0.39 13.82 -3.40
CA ALA A 149 -0.51 13.34 -2.36
C ALA A 149 0.20 13.16 -1.00
N TYR A 150 1.47 12.75 -1.02
CA TYR A 150 2.30 12.65 0.17
C TYR A 150 2.63 14.03 0.76
N PHE A 151 3.09 14.97 -0.06
CA PHE A 151 3.44 16.33 0.36
C PHE A 151 2.23 17.13 0.86
N CYS A 152 1.08 16.99 0.21
CA CYS A 152 -0.14 17.73 0.55
C CYS A 152 -0.89 17.13 1.74
N SER A 153 -0.90 15.80 1.89
CA SER A 153 -1.72 15.14 2.92
C SER A 153 -0.90 14.19 3.77
N ALA A 154 -0.28 13.16 3.18
CA ALA A 154 0.17 12.01 3.98
C ALA A 154 1.24 12.35 5.03
N LYS A 155 2.10 13.36 4.79
CA LYS A 155 3.14 13.74 5.76
C LYS A 155 2.62 14.32 7.08
N TYR A 156 1.37 14.80 7.12
CA TYR A 156 0.81 15.49 8.29
C TYR A 156 0.00 14.57 9.21
N TRP A 157 -0.44 13.40 8.73
CA TRP A 157 -1.42 12.55 9.42
C TRP A 157 -0.93 11.12 9.66
N PHE A 158 0.26 10.75 9.15
CA PHE A 158 0.74 9.38 9.26
C PHE A 158 1.30 9.09 10.65
N GLU A 159 0.47 8.53 11.52
CA GLU A 159 0.90 7.88 12.76
C GLU A 159 1.20 6.40 12.49
N GLY A 160 2.37 5.94 12.95
CA GLY A 160 2.79 4.54 12.76
C GLY A 160 1.83 3.55 13.43
N PRO A 161 1.74 2.30 12.93
CA PRO A 161 0.83 1.31 13.48
C PRO A 161 1.13 1.04 14.96
N VAL A 162 0.14 1.29 15.83
CA VAL A 162 0.20 0.93 17.25
C VAL A 162 0.26 -0.59 17.40
N THR A 163 1.35 -1.08 17.98
CA THR A 163 1.59 -2.53 18.12
C THR A 163 0.74 -3.09 19.26
N ASN A 164 -0.31 -3.86 18.93
CA ASN A 164 -1.20 -4.52 19.90
C ASN A 164 -0.48 -5.56 20.79
N LEU A 165 0.72 -6.01 20.40
CA LEU A 165 1.51 -6.98 21.16
C LEU A 165 1.96 -6.41 22.52
N ILE A 166 2.29 -5.12 22.57
CA ILE A 166 2.70 -4.45 23.82
C ILE A 166 1.50 -4.31 24.75
N PHE A 167 0.32 -4.00 24.19
CA PHE A 167 -0.93 -3.91 24.93
C PHE A 167 -1.30 -5.26 25.56
N ASN A 168 -1.21 -6.37 24.83
CA ASN A 168 -1.51 -7.70 25.37
C ASN A 168 -0.50 -8.13 26.44
N TYR A 169 0.80 -7.94 26.20
CA TYR A 169 1.84 -8.23 27.21
C TYR A 169 1.62 -7.48 28.52
N ASN A 170 1.27 -6.19 28.47
CA ASN A 170 0.98 -5.42 29.67
C ASN A 170 -0.32 -5.86 30.35
N LYS A 171 -1.35 -6.23 29.57
CA LYS A 171 -2.62 -6.70 30.12
C LYS A 171 -2.46 -8.03 30.86
N ASP A 172 -1.75 -8.98 30.26
CA ASP A 172 -1.43 -10.29 30.87
C ASP A 172 -0.61 -10.11 32.16
N LYS A 173 0.33 -9.15 32.16
CA LYS A 173 1.14 -8.82 33.34
C LYS A 173 0.31 -8.19 34.47
N LEU A 174 -0.65 -7.32 34.15
CA LEU A 174 -1.52 -6.69 35.13
C LEU A 174 -2.51 -7.70 35.74
N ASP A 175 -3.08 -8.58 34.92
CA ASP A 175 -3.98 -9.65 35.39
C ASP A 175 -3.27 -10.63 36.35
N PHE A 176 -1.97 -10.88 36.13
CA PHE A 176 -1.15 -11.68 37.04
C PHE A 176 -0.94 -11.00 38.41
N ILE A 177 -0.71 -9.69 38.43
CA ILE A 177 -0.53 -8.93 39.68
C ILE A 177 -1.85 -8.88 40.46
N VAL A 178 -2.96 -8.56 39.80
CA VAL A 178 -4.29 -8.47 40.44
C VAL A 178 -4.79 -9.81 40.97
N LYS A 179 -4.40 -10.94 40.36
CA LYS A 179 -4.75 -12.28 40.88
C LYS A 179 -3.92 -12.75 42.07
N ASN A 180 -2.74 -12.17 42.29
CA ASN A 180 -1.79 -12.58 43.32
C ASN A 180 -1.71 -11.59 44.50
N PHE A 181 -2.59 -10.59 44.54
CA PHE A 181 -2.83 -9.69 45.68
C PHE A 181 -4.33 -9.63 45.97
#